data_AF-A0A832L8T2-F1
#
_entry.id   AF-A0A832L8T2-F1
#
_cell.length_a   1.000
_cell.length_b   1.000
_cell.length_c   1.000
_cell.angle_alpha   90.00
_cell.angle_beta   90.00
_cell.angle_gamma   90.00
#
_symmetry.space_group_name_H-M   'P 1'
#
loop_
_entity.id
_entity.type
_entity.pdbx_description
1 polymer ?
#
loop_
_entity_poly.entity_id
_entity_poly.type
_entity_poly.pdbx_seq_one_letter_code
_entity_poly.pdbx_strand_id
1 'polypeptide(L)'
;MKIIMYMILFIFMIVILSSGELGSFPDTNSSKIVENINQGNITLFSQNYSEANNVPNNIFIAKIQKSTLSDKVYSTIYGMQESKILLEGTPKELKYTVTRNSSPISNSLLSVTDTIACCGINEYSSHLNKHTETYNFCKCTSIPISYYLEEPREVGSLYICGLTPMVKCAYEISMDVNTDDQQSFVELDSPGSKLIIQKVDNNIILKSCFKNDSNNVISKNISIGNATERLDFKIMFDGENKTNTICTKNGSYIVTPFYSLDRQKLPYVDFSNGYIKFTSFVVGDGTFLDVNISSINQKADRKFITPIGDSKIIPFGLDGPYPRNTTGQGINYLNSKGDRGTIWFDVRVIESCNKTGLEYLKNLVNNKSWETGIHYSKELESLPLEEAYKVMDEEYSYVYEKIGQNPTNWCSMRNRDNITHATYAYEKLGMFWRNGDSGVHAENLVGNLYDDTWEWWEPASQHGISYPVFTHQLDKNPAIKYSISSPKFKAWVDNYDSNNIPIVSFYEYNQINRNAYDAYFDNLEQDKHCVTFDAHTDGVKTLINVNISAGNTTQVYDSSLDWPLEFKLEQDNSITFWAENNHTYKVYPDGIKQR
;
A
#
# COMPACT_ATOMS: atom_id res chain seq x y z
N MET A 1 -45.61 15.67 81.58
CA MET A 1 -45.99 14.86 80.40
C MET A 1 -45.91 15.59 79.04
N LYS A 2 -45.63 16.91 78.95
CA LYS A 2 -45.22 17.55 77.69
C LYS A 2 -43.69 17.61 77.47
N ILE A 3 -42.88 17.51 78.52
CA ILE A 3 -41.41 17.68 78.42
C ILE A 3 -40.67 16.45 77.88
N ILE A 4 -41.14 15.22 78.18
CA ILE A 4 -40.52 13.97 77.66
C ILE A 4 -40.78 13.80 76.15
N MET A 5 -41.88 14.34 75.62
CA MET A 5 -42.21 14.27 74.20
C MET A 5 -41.33 15.21 73.34
N TYR A 6 -40.95 16.38 73.87
CA TYR A 6 -39.99 17.27 73.19
C TYR A 6 -38.56 16.73 73.20
N MET A 7 -38.16 15.98 74.24
CA MET A 7 -36.83 15.36 74.30
C MET A 7 -36.66 14.23 73.28
N ILE A 8 -37.70 13.43 73.03
CA ILE A 8 -37.67 12.36 72.03
C ILE A 8 -37.67 12.94 70.59
N LEU A 9 -38.40 14.02 70.34
CA LEU A 9 -38.37 14.72 69.04
C LEU A 9 -37.03 15.43 68.77
N PHE A 10 -36.36 15.95 69.80
CA PHE A 10 -35.04 16.58 69.65
C PHE A 10 -33.93 15.55 69.38
N ILE A 11 -34.00 14.36 70.01
CA ILE A 11 -33.05 13.27 69.74
C ILE A 11 -33.25 12.68 68.33
N PHE A 12 -34.50 12.60 67.83
CA PHE A 12 -34.76 12.14 66.46
C PHE A 12 -34.30 13.15 65.38
N MET A 13 -34.38 14.45 65.64
CA MET A 13 -33.84 15.50 64.75
C MET A 13 -32.31 15.50 64.70
N ILE A 14 -31.61 15.23 65.81
CA ILE A 14 -30.14 15.14 65.82
C ILE A 14 -29.66 13.92 65.03
N VAL A 15 -30.36 12.77 65.12
CA VAL A 15 -29.99 11.55 64.36
C VAL A 15 -30.21 11.71 62.86
N ILE A 16 -31.21 12.49 62.42
CA ILE A 16 -31.46 12.79 60.99
C ILE A 16 -30.53 13.89 60.45
N LEU A 17 -30.04 14.80 61.30
CA LEU A 17 -29.03 15.80 60.92
C LEU A 17 -27.58 15.30 60.99
N SER A 18 -27.33 14.13 61.59
CA SER A 18 -26.01 13.46 61.61
C SER A 18 -25.84 12.37 60.55
N SER A 19 -26.78 12.22 59.60
CA SER A 19 -26.59 11.41 58.39
C SER A 19 -26.11 12.23 57.18
N GLY A 20 -25.48 13.38 57.43
CA GLY A 20 -24.67 14.12 56.47
C GLY A 20 -23.20 13.70 56.60
N GLU A 21 -22.62 13.27 55.48
CA GLU A 21 -21.18 13.13 55.25
C GLU A 21 -20.40 12.24 56.23
N LEU A 22 -20.67 10.92 56.20
CA LEU A 22 -19.53 10.00 56.29
C LEU A 22 -18.85 10.05 54.93
N GLY A 23 -17.72 10.76 54.89
CA GLY A 23 -16.89 10.89 53.72
C GLY A 23 -16.75 9.54 53.02
N SER A 24 -17.08 9.50 51.74
CA SER A 24 -16.40 8.56 50.87
C SER A 24 -14.92 8.86 51.06
N PHE A 25 -14.21 7.95 51.73
CA PHE A 25 -12.79 7.85 51.47
C PHE A 25 -12.66 7.87 49.94
N PRO A 26 -11.86 8.78 49.34
CA PRO A 26 -11.56 8.63 47.93
C PRO A 26 -11.01 7.23 47.80
N ASP A 27 -11.64 6.41 46.97
CA ASP A 27 -11.09 5.11 46.57
C ASP A 27 -9.66 5.39 46.14
N THR A 28 -8.72 5.08 47.02
CA THR A 28 -7.30 5.17 46.76
C THR A 28 -7.01 4.11 45.71
N ASN A 29 -6.72 4.57 44.49
CA ASN A 29 -6.02 3.84 43.44
C ASN A 29 -6.46 2.37 43.26
N SER A 30 -7.70 2.13 42.83
CA SER A 30 -7.96 0.90 42.07
C SER A 30 -7.60 1.17 40.61
N SER A 31 -6.30 1.22 40.31
CA SER A 31 -5.86 0.97 38.93
C SER A 31 -6.39 -0.41 38.56
N LYS A 32 -7.27 -0.47 37.54
CA LYS A 32 -7.71 -1.75 37.01
C LYS A 32 -6.73 -2.13 35.91
N ILE A 33 -6.13 -3.31 36.03
CA ILE A 33 -5.48 -3.95 34.91
C ILE A 33 -6.59 -4.24 33.89
N VAL A 34 -6.47 -3.65 32.71
CA VAL A 34 -7.43 -3.82 31.61
C VAL A 34 -6.72 -4.62 30.51
N GLU A 35 -7.40 -5.63 29.97
CA GLU A 35 -6.90 -6.33 28.78
C GLU A 35 -7.13 -5.48 27.53
N ASN A 36 -6.18 -5.48 26.59
CA ASN A 36 -6.30 -4.80 25.31
C ASN A 36 -7.23 -5.57 24.34
N ILE A 37 -8.52 -5.65 24.69
CA ILE A 37 -9.55 -6.42 23.98
C ILE A 37 -10.15 -5.65 22.79
N ASN A 38 -10.82 -6.38 21.90
CA ASN A 38 -11.55 -5.81 20.77
C ASN A 38 -12.74 -4.94 21.26
N GLN A 39 -12.88 -3.75 20.65
CA GLN A 39 -13.87 -2.70 20.95
C GLN A 39 -14.68 -2.28 19.70
N GLY A 40 -14.67 -3.10 18.64
CA GLY A 40 -15.37 -2.84 17.38
C GLY A 40 -14.40 -2.52 16.27
N ASN A 41 -14.71 -1.49 15.46
CA ASN A 41 -13.91 -1.13 14.30
C ASN A 41 -13.45 0.33 14.37
N ILE A 42 -12.30 0.61 13.79
CA ILE A 42 -11.80 1.96 13.50
C ILE A 42 -11.93 2.23 12.01
N THR A 43 -12.36 3.44 11.65
CA THR A 43 -12.31 3.92 10.27
C THR A 43 -10.94 4.54 10.02
N LEU A 44 -10.15 3.92 9.15
CA LEU A 44 -8.80 4.36 8.81
C LEU A 44 -8.79 5.34 7.62
N PHE A 45 -9.76 5.16 6.72
CA PHE A 45 -9.95 5.98 5.54
C PHE A 45 -11.44 6.07 5.23
N SER A 46 -11.90 7.25 4.83
CA SER A 46 -13.30 7.48 4.45
C SER A 46 -13.37 8.54 3.37
N GLN A 47 -14.04 8.21 2.27
CA GLN A 47 -14.23 9.12 1.16
C GLN A 47 -15.63 8.97 0.58
N ASN A 48 -16.48 9.95 0.87
CA ASN A 48 -17.83 10.09 0.33
C ASN A 48 -17.84 11.22 -0.71
N TYR A 49 -18.07 10.89 -1.98
CA TYR A 49 -17.98 11.86 -3.08
C TYR A 49 -19.22 12.76 -3.20
N SER A 50 -20.33 12.39 -2.55
CA SER A 50 -21.55 13.23 -2.55
C SER A 50 -21.36 14.58 -1.86
N GLU A 51 -20.39 14.67 -0.95
CA GLU A 51 -20.05 15.86 -0.17
C GLU A 51 -18.85 16.62 -0.77
N ALA A 52 -18.24 16.09 -1.84
CA ALA A 52 -17.02 16.65 -2.41
C ALA A 52 -17.32 17.86 -3.32
N ASN A 53 -16.49 18.91 -3.20
CA ASN A 53 -16.59 20.07 -4.08
C ASN A 53 -15.82 19.88 -5.39
N ASN A 54 -14.64 19.27 -5.32
CA ASN A 54 -13.74 18.97 -6.44
C ASN A 54 -13.19 17.54 -6.29
N VAL A 55 -12.62 16.99 -7.37
CA VAL A 55 -11.90 15.72 -7.32
C VAL A 55 -10.84 15.80 -6.21
N PRO A 56 -10.86 14.89 -5.22
CA PRO A 56 -9.91 14.94 -4.11
C PRO A 56 -8.45 14.75 -4.54
N ASN A 57 -7.54 15.42 -3.84
CA ASN A 57 -6.10 15.49 -4.19
C ASN A 57 -5.34 14.16 -4.04
N ASN A 58 -5.97 13.10 -3.53
CA ASN A 58 -5.40 11.76 -3.41
C ASN A 58 -5.75 10.86 -4.61
N ILE A 59 -6.25 11.44 -5.70
CA ILE A 59 -6.76 10.70 -6.86
C ILE A 59 -6.08 11.17 -8.14
N PHE A 60 -5.58 10.22 -8.94
CA PHE A 60 -5.01 10.53 -10.25
C PHE A 60 -5.27 9.42 -11.27
N ILE A 61 -5.07 9.75 -12.55
CA ILE A 61 -5.00 8.78 -13.65
C ILE A 61 -3.55 8.66 -14.08
N ALA A 62 -3.06 7.43 -14.27
CA ALA A 62 -1.75 7.20 -14.90
C ALA A 62 -1.75 5.97 -15.80
N LYS A 63 -0.89 6.01 -16.82
CA LYS A 63 -0.56 4.86 -17.68
C LYS A 63 0.67 4.16 -17.12
N ILE A 64 0.62 2.83 -17.03
CA ILE A 64 1.70 2.02 -16.43
C ILE A 64 2.95 2.00 -17.33
N GLN A 65 2.80 2.21 -18.63
CA GLN A 65 3.94 2.25 -19.55
C GLN A 65 3.75 3.29 -20.67
N LYS A 66 4.89 3.73 -21.23
CA LYS A 66 4.91 4.45 -22.51
C LYS A 66 4.44 3.52 -23.63
N SER A 67 3.63 4.06 -24.54
CA SER A 67 3.14 3.35 -25.73
C SER A 67 4.29 2.75 -26.53
N THR A 68 4.30 1.42 -26.62
CA THR A 68 5.23 0.64 -27.44
C THR A 68 4.79 0.60 -28.91
N LEU A 69 5.63 0.07 -29.80
CA LEU A 69 5.23 -0.13 -31.21
C LEU A 69 4.04 -1.11 -31.32
N SER A 70 4.04 -2.16 -30.50
CA SER A 70 2.95 -3.12 -30.41
C SER A 70 1.65 -2.46 -29.96
N ASP A 71 1.73 -1.56 -28.98
CA ASP A 71 0.56 -0.84 -28.49
C ASP A 71 -0.03 0.09 -29.55
N LYS A 72 0.82 0.76 -30.35
CA LYS A 72 0.37 1.58 -31.49
C LYS A 72 -0.35 0.75 -32.55
N VAL A 73 0.15 -0.46 -32.83
CA VAL A 73 -0.52 -1.40 -33.74
C VAL A 73 -1.86 -1.84 -33.15
N TYR A 74 -1.88 -2.22 -31.87
CA TYR A 74 -3.10 -2.60 -31.15
C TYR A 74 -4.15 -1.48 -31.20
N SER A 75 -3.78 -0.24 -30.86
CA SER A 75 -4.69 0.91 -30.88
C SER A 75 -5.11 1.35 -32.28
N THR A 76 -4.33 1.02 -33.31
CA THR A 76 -4.75 1.18 -34.71
C THR A 76 -5.85 0.17 -35.09
N ILE A 77 -5.78 -1.06 -34.57
CA ILE A 77 -6.74 -2.12 -34.87
C ILE A 77 -8.01 -1.97 -34.03
N TYR A 78 -7.86 -1.78 -32.72
CA TYR A 78 -8.94 -1.84 -31.73
C TYR A 78 -9.45 -0.47 -31.30
N GLY A 79 -8.84 0.62 -31.77
CA GLY A 79 -9.17 1.98 -31.36
C GLY A 79 -8.41 2.42 -30.11
N MET A 80 -8.05 3.70 -30.06
CA MET A 80 -7.39 4.31 -28.92
C MET A 80 -8.37 4.54 -27.77
N GLN A 81 -7.95 4.21 -26.55
CA GLN A 81 -8.73 4.45 -25.34
C GLN A 81 -8.24 5.70 -24.61
N GLU A 82 -9.18 6.56 -24.22
CA GLU A 82 -8.93 7.75 -23.41
C GLU A 82 -9.61 7.61 -22.05
N SER A 83 -8.91 8.04 -21.00
CA SER A 83 -9.39 7.95 -19.61
C SER A 83 -9.57 9.35 -19.04
N LYS A 84 -10.70 9.60 -18.37
CA LYS A 84 -11.04 10.90 -17.75
C LYS A 84 -11.68 10.69 -16.38
N ILE A 85 -11.40 11.60 -15.46
CA ILE A 85 -12.07 11.69 -14.15
C ILE A 85 -12.73 13.04 -13.96
N LEU A 86 -13.89 13.02 -13.31
CA LEU A 86 -14.62 14.21 -12.89
C LEU A 86 -15.60 13.87 -11.76
N LEU A 87 -16.09 14.90 -11.07
CA LEU A 87 -17.23 14.76 -10.17
C LEU A 87 -18.51 15.21 -10.87
N GLU A 88 -19.49 14.33 -10.98
CA GLU A 88 -20.80 14.64 -11.57
C GLU A 88 -21.96 13.94 -10.86
N GLY A 89 -23.19 14.30 -11.22
CA GLY A 89 -24.40 13.68 -10.67
C GLY A 89 -25.05 14.45 -9.52
N THR A 90 -26.26 14.04 -9.15
CA THR A 90 -26.98 14.48 -7.94
C THR A 90 -27.60 13.26 -7.25
N PRO A 91 -27.03 12.74 -6.15
CA PRO A 91 -25.81 13.21 -5.48
C PRO A 91 -24.54 13.05 -6.35
N LYS A 92 -23.48 13.79 -6.02
CA LYS A 92 -22.21 13.71 -6.76
C LYS A 92 -21.52 12.36 -6.54
N GLU A 93 -20.87 11.87 -7.59
CA GLU A 93 -20.06 10.65 -7.60
C GLU A 93 -18.74 10.93 -8.33
N LEU A 94 -17.70 10.15 -7.99
CA LEU A 94 -16.47 10.14 -8.76
C LEU A 94 -16.68 9.28 -9.99
N LYS A 95 -16.77 9.94 -11.14
CA LYS A 95 -16.91 9.27 -12.42
C LYS A 95 -15.55 9.08 -13.07
N TYR A 96 -15.23 7.84 -13.36
CA TYR A 96 -14.09 7.43 -14.18
C TYR A 96 -14.60 6.84 -15.49
N THR A 97 -14.36 7.57 -16.58
CA THR A 97 -14.83 7.21 -17.91
C THR A 97 -13.64 6.77 -18.75
N VAL A 98 -13.81 5.64 -19.43
CA VAL A 98 -12.96 5.25 -20.55
C VAL A 98 -13.80 5.26 -21.81
N THR A 99 -13.35 6.03 -22.81
CA THR A 99 -13.95 6.06 -24.15
C THR A 99 -13.00 5.44 -25.15
N ARG A 100 -13.55 4.69 -26.10
CA ARG A 100 -12.81 4.11 -27.21
C ARG A 100 -13.22 4.82 -28.50
N ASN A 101 -12.25 5.41 -29.20
CA ASN A 101 -12.51 5.98 -30.51
C ASN A 101 -12.84 4.84 -31.50
N SER A 102 -13.80 5.07 -32.39
CA SER A 102 -14.17 4.09 -33.43
C SER A 102 -12.92 3.67 -34.23
N SER A 103 -12.70 2.36 -34.39
CA SER A 103 -11.55 1.84 -35.14
C SER A 103 -11.49 2.44 -36.55
N PRO A 104 -10.30 2.86 -37.04
CA PRO A 104 -10.15 3.28 -38.43
C PRO A 104 -10.36 2.12 -39.42
N ILE A 105 -10.32 0.87 -38.97
CA ILE A 105 -10.51 -0.31 -39.82
C ILE A 105 -11.88 -0.91 -39.51
N SER A 106 -12.92 -0.34 -40.13
CA SER A 106 -14.20 -1.05 -40.27
C SER A 106 -13.98 -2.37 -41.02
N ASN A 107 -14.78 -3.39 -40.73
CA ASN A 107 -14.83 -4.78 -41.25
C ASN A 107 -14.83 -4.97 -42.80
N SER A 108 -14.20 -4.10 -43.59
CA SER A 108 -14.27 -4.11 -45.05
C SER A 108 -12.91 -4.08 -45.77
N LEU A 109 -11.77 -3.97 -45.08
CA LEU A 109 -10.45 -3.92 -45.73
C LEU A 109 -9.38 -4.79 -45.03
N LEU A 110 -9.17 -5.97 -45.62
CA LEU A 110 -7.86 -6.59 -45.90
C LEU A 110 -7.10 -7.34 -44.78
N SER A 111 -7.06 -8.68 -44.91
CA SER A 111 -5.91 -9.62 -44.97
C SER A 111 -4.68 -9.51 -44.06
N VAL A 112 -4.52 -8.44 -43.27
CA VAL A 112 -3.36 -8.15 -42.43
C VAL A 112 -3.60 -8.55 -40.97
N THR A 113 -4.86 -8.57 -40.55
CA THR A 113 -5.31 -9.09 -39.24
C THR A 113 -5.24 -10.61 -39.14
N ASP A 114 -5.21 -11.31 -40.28
CA ASP A 114 -5.31 -12.77 -40.37
C ASP A 114 -4.04 -13.50 -39.90
N THR A 115 -2.91 -12.80 -39.80
CA THR A 115 -1.64 -13.40 -39.36
C THR A 115 -1.38 -13.20 -37.86
N ILE A 116 -2.00 -12.18 -37.25
CA ILE A 116 -1.78 -11.82 -35.83
C ILE A 116 -2.51 -12.82 -34.90
N ALA A 117 -3.67 -13.31 -35.32
CA ALA A 117 -4.47 -14.27 -34.54
C ALA A 117 -3.85 -15.68 -34.49
N CYS A 118 -2.95 -16.04 -35.41
CA CYS A 118 -2.36 -17.39 -35.51
C CYS A 118 -1.00 -17.53 -34.80
N CYS A 119 -0.27 -16.43 -34.57
CA CYS A 119 1.13 -16.48 -34.10
C CYS A 119 1.38 -15.67 -32.82
N GLY A 120 0.41 -14.89 -32.34
CA GLY A 120 0.64 -13.92 -31.28
C GLY A 120 1.49 -12.72 -31.76
N ILE A 121 1.35 -11.59 -31.06
CA ILE A 121 1.93 -10.29 -31.46
C ILE A 121 3.47 -10.35 -31.57
N ASN A 122 4.12 -11.20 -30.77
CA ASN A 122 5.58 -11.34 -30.72
C ASN A 122 6.19 -12.02 -31.97
N GLU A 123 5.54 -13.05 -32.52
CA GLU A 123 6.01 -13.69 -33.76
C GLU A 123 5.72 -12.81 -34.99
N TYR A 124 4.58 -12.12 -35.03
CA TYR A 124 4.24 -11.25 -36.16
C TYR A 124 5.23 -10.08 -36.34
N SER A 125 5.75 -9.55 -35.23
CA SER A 125 6.81 -8.55 -35.21
C SER A 125 8.10 -9.05 -35.88
N SER A 126 8.38 -10.36 -35.82
CA SER A 126 9.52 -10.98 -36.51
C SER A 126 9.27 -11.25 -37.99
N HIS A 127 8.00 -11.43 -38.37
CA HIS A 127 7.57 -11.74 -39.74
C HIS A 127 7.43 -10.50 -40.65
N LEU A 128 7.37 -9.29 -40.10
CA LEU A 128 7.41 -8.03 -40.87
C LEU A 128 8.68 -7.86 -41.73
N ASN A 129 9.70 -8.70 -41.56
CA ASN A 129 10.92 -8.69 -42.36
C ASN A 129 10.91 -9.60 -43.61
N LYS A 130 9.87 -10.39 -43.88
CA LYS A 130 9.83 -11.28 -45.06
C LYS A 130 8.43 -11.43 -45.68
N HIS A 131 8.35 -11.29 -47.00
CA HIS A 131 7.12 -11.34 -47.78
C HIS A 131 6.54 -12.77 -47.97
N THR A 132 5.19 -12.80 -48.02
CA THR A 132 4.24 -13.71 -48.72
C THR A 132 4.28 -15.21 -48.45
N GLU A 133 3.17 -15.75 -47.91
CA GLU A 133 2.29 -16.72 -48.59
C GLU A 133 1.02 -17.01 -47.75
N THR A 134 -0.13 -17.07 -48.44
CA THR A 134 -1.51 -17.24 -47.93
C THR A 134 -1.78 -18.64 -47.37
N TYR A 135 -2.34 -18.73 -46.15
CA TYR A 135 -3.02 -19.94 -45.63
C TYR A 135 -4.27 -19.63 -44.80
N ASN A 136 -5.15 -20.64 -44.75
CA ASN A 136 -6.60 -20.58 -44.52
C ASN A 136 -7.08 -20.16 -43.11
N PHE A 137 -8.26 -19.53 -43.16
CA PHE A 137 -9.02 -18.80 -42.15
C PHE A 137 -9.64 -19.68 -41.03
N CYS A 138 -9.55 -19.24 -39.77
CA CYS A 138 -10.40 -19.69 -38.67
C CYS A 138 -11.09 -18.48 -38.00
N LYS A 139 -12.39 -18.60 -37.77
CA LYS A 139 -13.23 -17.65 -37.01
C LYS A 139 -12.55 -17.26 -35.69
N CYS A 140 -12.16 -16.00 -35.53
CA CYS A 140 -11.60 -15.49 -34.28
C CYS A 140 -12.63 -15.60 -33.15
N THR A 141 -12.37 -16.54 -32.26
CA THR A 141 -12.94 -16.65 -30.92
C THR A 141 -12.48 -15.46 -30.07
N SER A 142 -13.39 -14.91 -29.27
CA SER A 142 -13.13 -13.93 -28.20
C SER A 142 -11.79 -14.17 -27.51
N ILE A 143 -10.91 -13.16 -27.48
CA ILE A 143 -9.69 -13.21 -26.66
C ILE A 143 -10.14 -13.45 -25.21
N PRO A 144 -9.71 -14.55 -24.56
CA PRO A 144 -10.11 -14.81 -23.18
C PRO A 144 -9.67 -13.67 -22.27
N ILE A 145 -10.53 -13.27 -21.32
CA ILE A 145 -10.24 -12.18 -20.37
C ILE A 145 -8.89 -12.38 -19.66
N SER A 146 -8.45 -13.62 -19.46
CA SER A 146 -7.13 -13.95 -18.88
C SER A 146 -5.95 -13.33 -19.65
N TYR A 147 -6.04 -13.22 -20.98
CA TYR A 147 -4.98 -12.58 -21.79
C TYR A 147 -4.95 -11.06 -21.58
N TYR A 148 -6.09 -10.42 -21.32
CA TYR A 148 -6.14 -8.99 -20.97
C TYR A 148 -5.51 -8.68 -19.60
N LEU A 149 -5.49 -9.65 -18.68
CA LEU A 149 -4.91 -9.46 -17.34
C LEU A 149 -3.37 -9.42 -17.34
N GLU A 150 -2.74 -9.95 -18.39
CA GLU A 150 -1.29 -10.15 -18.49
C GLU A 150 -0.61 -9.22 -19.51
N GLU A 151 -1.38 -8.50 -20.34
CA GLU A 151 -0.82 -7.62 -21.38
C GLU A 151 -0.70 -6.13 -20.98
N PRO A 152 0.26 -5.41 -21.58
CA PRO A 152 0.52 -4.01 -21.26
C PRO A 152 -0.58 -3.04 -21.74
N ARG A 153 -0.78 -1.94 -21.00
CA ARG A 153 -2.03 -1.15 -21.02
C ARG A 153 -1.84 0.25 -21.60
N GLU A 154 -2.58 0.61 -22.66
CA GLU A 154 -2.67 2.01 -23.13
C GLU A 154 -3.73 2.84 -22.37
N VAL A 155 -4.60 2.19 -21.61
CA VAL A 155 -5.65 2.84 -20.83
C VAL A 155 -5.11 3.38 -19.50
N GLY A 156 -5.44 4.62 -19.18
CA GLY A 156 -5.05 5.22 -17.91
C GLY A 156 -5.87 4.62 -16.77
N SER A 157 -5.21 4.10 -15.74
CA SER A 157 -5.88 3.55 -14.55
C SER A 157 -6.13 4.64 -13.52
N LEU A 158 -7.28 4.57 -12.86
CA LEU A 158 -7.63 5.43 -11.73
C LEU A 158 -6.98 4.88 -10.46
N TYR A 159 -6.18 5.70 -9.78
CA TYR A 159 -5.61 5.39 -8.47
C TYR A 159 -6.30 6.22 -7.39
N ILE A 160 -6.64 5.57 -6.28
CA ILE A 160 -7.17 6.22 -5.07
C ILE A 160 -6.18 5.91 -3.95
N CYS A 161 -5.50 6.93 -3.44
CA CYS A 161 -4.39 6.84 -2.49
C CYS A 161 -4.79 7.25 -1.07
N GLY A 162 -3.87 7.08 -0.13
CA GLY A 162 -4.03 7.50 1.27
C GLY A 162 -4.69 6.46 2.18
N LEU A 163 -4.92 5.24 1.66
CA LEU A 163 -5.36 4.12 2.49
C LEU A 163 -4.22 3.73 3.45
N THR A 164 -4.57 3.34 4.67
CA THR A 164 -3.60 2.98 5.71
C THR A 164 -3.13 1.54 5.49
N PRO A 165 -1.82 1.27 5.37
CA PRO A 165 -1.32 -0.10 5.34
C PRO A 165 -1.70 -0.87 6.61
N MET A 166 -2.33 -2.02 6.46
CA MET A 166 -2.75 -2.88 7.58
C MET A 166 -2.55 -4.35 7.23
N VAL A 167 -2.24 -5.18 8.23
CA VAL A 167 -2.19 -6.64 8.05
C VAL A 167 -3.58 -7.24 7.88
N LYS A 168 -4.59 -6.67 8.56
CA LYS A 168 -6.00 -7.04 8.38
C LYS A 168 -6.85 -5.78 8.31
N CYS A 169 -7.63 -5.66 7.24
CA CYS A 169 -8.57 -4.56 7.08
C CYS A 169 -9.67 -4.92 6.09
N ALA A 170 -10.66 -4.05 5.99
CA ALA A 170 -11.74 -4.16 5.04
C ALA A 170 -11.91 -2.88 4.23
N TYR A 171 -12.10 -3.05 2.93
CA TYR A 171 -12.49 -2.01 2.00
C TYR A 171 -13.98 -2.15 1.70
N GLU A 172 -14.77 -1.15 2.07
CA GLU A 172 -16.19 -1.06 1.73
C GLU A 172 -16.32 -0.13 0.52
N ILE A 173 -16.75 -0.69 -0.61
CA ILE A 173 -16.83 0.01 -1.90
C ILE A 173 -18.28 0.07 -2.32
N SER A 174 -18.65 1.25 -2.81
CA SER A 174 -19.98 1.52 -3.32
C SER A 174 -19.90 2.25 -4.65
N MET A 175 -20.39 1.60 -5.70
CA MET A 175 -20.20 2.03 -7.09
C MET A 175 -21.27 1.50 -8.04
N ASP A 176 -21.34 2.00 -9.25
CA ASP A 176 -22.04 1.37 -10.38
C ASP A 176 -21.19 1.40 -11.65
N VAL A 177 -21.62 0.61 -12.64
CA VAL A 177 -20.93 0.47 -13.93
C VAL A 177 -21.95 0.66 -15.05
N ASN A 178 -21.65 1.59 -15.95
CA ASN A 178 -22.46 1.84 -17.14
C ASN A 178 -21.61 1.64 -18.40
N THR A 179 -22.07 0.79 -19.31
CA THR A 179 -21.38 0.48 -20.56
C THR A 179 -22.39 0.11 -21.64
N ASP A 180 -22.04 0.39 -22.89
CA ASP A 180 -22.81 0.02 -24.07
C ASP A 180 -22.54 -1.41 -24.58
N ASP A 181 -21.53 -2.10 -24.04
CA ASP A 181 -21.22 -3.49 -24.38
C ASP A 181 -20.96 -4.34 -23.12
N GLN A 182 -21.68 -5.46 -23.00
CA GLN A 182 -21.57 -6.40 -21.88
C GLN A 182 -20.23 -7.13 -21.81
N GLN A 183 -19.46 -7.15 -22.90
CA GLN A 183 -18.11 -7.71 -22.90
C GLN A 183 -17.12 -6.80 -22.18
N SER A 184 -17.39 -5.50 -22.10
CA SER A 184 -16.58 -4.53 -21.34
C SER A 184 -16.60 -4.84 -19.85
N PHE A 185 -15.48 -4.58 -19.18
CA PHE A 185 -15.29 -4.92 -17.78
C PHE A 185 -14.37 -3.95 -17.06
N VAL A 186 -14.46 -3.94 -15.74
CA VAL A 186 -13.58 -3.19 -14.84
C VAL A 186 -12.65 -4.17 -14.15
N GLU A 187 -11.35 -3.92 -14.19
CA GLU A 187 -10.39 -4.52 -13.26
C GLU A 187 -10.29 -3.63 -12.02
N LEU A 188 -10.53 -4.21 -10.85
CA LEU A 188 -10.29 -3.59 -9.55
C LEU A 188 -9.15 -4.33 -8.86
N ASP A 189 -8.02 -3.65 -8.73
CA ASP A 189 -6.87 -4.11 -7.96
C ASP A 189 -6.93 -3.48 -6.57
N SER A 190 -7.30 -4.27 -5.57
CA SER A 190 -7.09 -3.95 -4.16
C SER A 190 -5.93 -4.81 -3.61
N PRO A 191 -5.33 -4.49 -2.46
CA PRO A 191 -4.15 -5.20 -1.97
C PRO A 191 -4.31 -6.74 -1.98
N GLY A 192 -3.36 -7.43 -2.62
CA GLY A 192 -3.39 -8.88 -2.78
C GLY A 192 -4.51 -9.43 -3.68
N SER A 193 -5.40 -8.61 -4.24
CA SER A 193 -6.53 -9.05 -5.07
C SER A 193 -6.45 -8.51 -6.49
N LYS A 194 -6.97 -9.28 -7.44
CA LYS A 194 -7.27 -8.83 -8.80
C LYS A 194 -8.69 -9.24 -9.13
N LEU A 195 -9.59 -8.27 -9.21
CA LEU A 195 -11.03 -8.50 -9.36
C LEU A 195 -11.50 -8.02 -10.73
N ILE A 196 -12.35 -8.81 -11.39
CA ILE A 196 -13.04 -8.39 -12.62
C ILE A 196 -14.51 -8.18 -12.30
N ILE A 197 -15.02 -6.98 -12.57
CA ILE A 197 -16.42 -6.62 -12.44
C ILE A 197 -17.00 -6.49 -13.85
N GLN A 198 -18.02 -7.29 -14.15
CA GLN A 198 -18.59 -7.39 -15.48
C GLN A 198 -20.11 -7.55 -15.42
N LYS A 199 -20.81 -6.92 -16.37
CA LYS A 199 -22.25 -7.12 -16.59
C LYS A 199 -22.48 -8.45 -17.32
N VAL A 200 -23.28 -9.34 -16.72
CA VAL A 200 -23.73 -10.59 -17.32
C VAL A 200 -25.25 -10.64 -17.21
N ASP A 201 -25.92 -10.59 -18.35
CA ASP A 201 -27.37 -10.39 -18.44
C ASP A 201 -27.80 -9.10 -17.69
N ASN A 202 -28.64 -9.23 -16.67
CA ASN A 202 -29.06 -8.13 -15.79
C ASN A 202 -28.27 -8.07 -14.47
N ASN A 203 -27.30 -8.94 -14.26
CA ASN A 203 -26.52 -8.99 -13.02
C ASN A 203 -25.13 -8.41 -13.23
N ILE A 204 -24.54 -7.89 -12.16
CA ILE A 204 -23.11 -7.60 -12.10
C ILE A 204 -22.44 -8.76 -11.37
N ILE A 205 -21.49 -9.38 -12.06
CA ILE A 205 -20.67 -10.48 -11.55
C ILE A 205 -19.29 -9.92 -11.21
N LEU A 206 -18.83 -10.21 -10.00
CA LEU A 206 -17.46 -9.99 -9.55
C LEU A 206 -16.73 -11.33 -9.58
N LYS A 207 -15.64 -11.40 -10.34
CA LYS A 207 -14.73 -12.55 -10.40
C LYS A 207 -13.46 -12.19 -9.65
N SER A 208 -13.11 -12.95 -8.62
CA SER A 208 -11.83 -12.83 -7.93
C SER A 208 -10.83 -13.80 -8.53
N CYS A 209 -9.79 -13.27 -9.17
CA CYS A 209 -8.76 -14.01 -9.89
C CYS A 209 -7.55 -14.30 -9.00
N PHE A 210 -6.94 -15.47 -9.18
CA PHE A 210 -5.71 -15.86 -8.50
C PHE A 210 -4.95 -16.94 -9.24
N LYS A 211 -3.63 -17.01 -9.02
CA LYS A 211 -2.75 -18.04 -9.57
C LYS A 211 -2.76 -19.27 -8.66
N ASN A 212 -2.91 -20.45 -9.25
CA ASN A 212 -2.73 -21.73 -8.55
C ASN A 212 -1.25 -22.15 -8.55
N ASP A 213 -0.94 -23.30 -7.93
CA ASP A 213 0.44 -23.82 -7.86
C ASP A 213 1.08 -24.12 -9.22
N SER A 214 0.29 -24.30 -10.28
CA SER A 214 0.76 -24.44 -11.66
C SER A 214 0.93 -23.09 -12.37
N ASN A 215 0.85 -21.97 -11.62
CA ASN A 215 0.89 -20.60 -12.13
C ASN A 215 -0.23 -20.27 -13.14
N ASN A 216 -1.30 -21.06 -13.18
CA ASN A 216 -2.47 -20.81 -14.02
C ASN A 216 -3.44 -19.87 -13.30
N VAL A 217 -3.97 -18.89 -14.05
CA VAL A 217 -4.99 -17.98 -13.52
C VAL A 217 -6.34 -18.70 -13.45
N ILE A 218 -6.90 -18.78 -12.26
CA ILE A 218 -8.25 -19.29 -11.96
C ILE A 218 -9.07 -18.21 -11.24
N SER A 219 -10.38 -18.42 -11.11
CA SER A 219 -11.23 -17.46 -10.42
C SER A 219 -12.40 -18.10 -9.69
N LYS A 220 -12.90 -17.40 -8.66
CA LYS A 220 -14.22 -17.61 -8.06
C LYS A 220 -15.10 -16.41 -8.36
N ASN A 221 -16.40 -16.62 -8.52
CA ASN A 221 -17.32 -15.54 -8.83
C ASN A 221 -18.44 -15.41 -7.80
N ILE A 222 -18.99 -14.20 -7.72
CA ILE A 222 -20.14 -13.85 -6.90
C ILE A 222 -20.96 -12.78 -7.62
N SER A 223 -22.29 -12.84 -7.52
CA SER A 223 -23.14 -11.74 -8.01
C SER A 223 -23.24 -10.68 -6.94
N ILE A 224 -22.90 -9.43 -7.29
CA ILE A 224 -22.83 -8.31 -6.35
C ILE A 224 -24.02 -7.34 -6.45
N GLY A 225 -24.94 -7.58 -7.39
CA GLY A 225 -26.14 -6.77 -7.55
C GLY A 225 -26.70 -6.82 -8.97
N ASN A 226 -27.77 -6.06 -9.20
CA ASN A 226 -28.34 -5.82 -10.52
C ASN A 226 -27.58 -4.68 -11.22
N ALA A 227 -27.45 -4.75 -12.54
CA ALA A 227 -26.79 -3.74 -13.37
C ALA A 227 -27.48 -2.37 -13.34
N THR A 228 -28.73 -2.27 -12.91
CA THR A 228 -29.46 -1.00 -12.76
C THR A 228 -29.35 -0.38 -11.37
N GLU A 229 -28.66 -1.04 -10.45
CA GLU A 229 -28.57 -0.65 -9.05
C GLU A 229 -27.13 -0.34 -8.65
N ARG A 230 -27.00 0.49 -7.62
CA ARG A 230 -25.74 0.74 -6.94
C ARG A 230 -25.25 -0.54 -6.26
N LEU A 231 -23.98 -0.86 -6.47
CA LEU A 231 -23.32 -2.07 -6.00
C LEU A 231 -22.59 -1.78 -4.69
N ASP A 232 -23.03 -2.42 -3.62
CA ASP A 232 -22.39 -2.37 -2.30
C ASP A 232 -21.68 -3.70 -2.01
N PHE A 233 -20.36 -3.68 -1.89
CA PHE A 233 -19.59 -4.86 -1.53
C PHE A 233 -18.39 -4.51 -0.64
N LYS A 234 -17.88 -5.54 0.05
CA LYS A 234 -16.76 -5.44 0.99
C LYS A 234 -15.65 -6.39 0.55
N ILE A 235 -14.42 -5.93 0.54
CA ILE A 235 -13.21 -6.75 0.35
C ILE A 235 -12.46 -6.77 1.68
N MET A 236 -12.33 -7.93 2.30
CA MET A 236 -11.53 -8.14 3.50
C MET A 236 -10.17 -8.69 3.11
N PHE A 237 -9.13 -7.92 3.39
CA PHE A 237 -7.73 -8.30 3.21
C PHE A 237 -7.23 -8.99 4.48
N ASP A 238 -6.64 -10.17 4.34
CA ASP A 238 -5.95 -10.88 5.41
C ASP A 238 -4.53 -11.23 4.96
N GLY A 239 -3.59 -10.39 5.38
CA GLY A 239 -2.16 -10.53 5.11
C GLY A 239 -1.46 -11.57 5.97
N GLU A 240 -2.09 -12.10 7.02
CA GLU A 240 -1.58 -13.25 7.79
C GLU A 240 -1.86 -14.53 7.01
N ASN A 241 -3.14 -14.77 6.68
CA ASN A 241 -3.58 -15.95 5.95
C ASN A 241 -3.37 -15.87 4.43
N LYS A 242 -2.95 -14.72 3.91
CA LYS A 242 -2.73 -14.44 2.48
C LYS A 242 -3.99 -14.65 1.63
N THR A 243 -5.13 -14.19 2.13
CA THR A 243 -6.44 -14.35 1.48
C THR A 243 -7.21 -13.04 1.36
N ASN A 244 -8.10 -13.01 0.38
CA ASN A 244 -9.14 -11.99 0.26
C ASN A 244 -10.51 -12.63 0.39
N THR A 245 -11.38 -12.00 1.19
CA THR A 245 -12.79 -12.37 1.29
C THR A 245 -13.66 -11.27 0.71
N ILE A 246 -14.45 -11.58 -0.32
CA ILE A 246 -15.40 -10.64 -0.91
C ILE A 246 -16.78 -10.96 -0.35
N CYS A 247 -17.42 -9.99 0.29
CA CYS A 247 -18.76 -10.11 0.85
C CYS A 247 -19.72 -9.14 0.16
N THR A 248 -20.94 -9.62 -0.09
CA THR A 248 -22.06 -8.80 -0.58
C THR A 248 -22.99 -8.40 0.57
N LYS A 249 -23.82 -7.39 0.33
CA LYS A 249 -24.78 -6.87 1.31
C LYS A 249 -25.76 -7.91 1.87
N ASN A 250 -26.08 -8.94 1.09
CA ASN A 250 -26.96 -10.04 1.51
C ASN A 250 -26.24 -11.14 2.33
N GLY A 251 -24.95 -10.97 2.64
CA GLY A 251 -24.16 -11.91 3.44
C GLY A 251 -23.51 -13.06 2.66
N SER A 252 -23.73 -13.16 1.34
CA SER A 252 -22.98 -14.09 0.50
C SER A 252 -21.50 -13.68 0.43
N TYR A 253 -20.61 -14.65 0.36
CA TYR A 253 -19.18 -14.38 0.29
C TYR A 253 -18.41 -15.42 -0.51
N ILE A 254 -17.25 -15.00 -1.02
CA ILE A 254 -16.23 -15.89 -1.59
C ILE A 254 -14.88 -15.60 -0.92
N VAL A 255 -14.10 -16.64 -0.70
CA VAL A 255 -12.72 -16.55 -0.20
C VAL A 255 -11.77 -17.09 -1.25
N THR A 256 -10.74 -16.31 -1.57
CA THR A 256 -9.66 -16.67 -2.50
C THR A 256 -8.32 -16.36 -1.86
N PRO A 257 -7.24 -17.07 -2.24
CA PRO A 257 -5.89 -16.62 -1.90
C PRO A 257 -5.57 -15.30 -2.62
N PHE A 258 -4.43 -14.70 -2.27
CA PHE A 258 -3.91 -13.55 -3.01
C PHE A 258 -3.66 -13.87 -4.49
N TYR A 259 -3.73 -12.87 -5.37
CA TYR A 259 -3.60 -13.07 -6.81
C TYR A 259 -2.27 -13.75 -7.19
N SER A 260 -1.17 -13.24 -6.63
CA SER A 260 0.19 -13.64 -6.95
C SER A 260 0.65 -14.85 -6.14
N LEU A 261 1.19 -15.86 -6.83
CA LEU A 261 1.66 -17.09 -6.18
C LEU A 261 2.84 -16.82 -5.24
N ASP A 262 3.75 -15.91 -5.61
CA ASP A 262 4.88 -15.54 -4.76
C ASP A 262 4.40 -14.82 -3.51
N ARG A 263 3.44 -13.89 -3.65
CA ARG A 263 2.85 -13.16 -2.51
C ARG A 263 2.08 -14.10 -1.56
N GLN A 264 1.41 -15.12 -2.11
CA GLN A 264 0.76 -16.18 -1.33
C GLN A 264 1.76 -16.97 -0.46
N LYS A 265 3.00 -17.12 -0.92
CA LYS A 265 4.03 -17.97 -0.32
C LYS A 265 5.09 -17.17 0.45
N LEU A 266 4.89 -15.87 0.68
CA LEU A 266 5.82 -15.04 1.44
C LEU A 266 6.05 -15.64 2.84
N PRO A 267 7.31 -15.72 3.31
CA PRO A 267 7.67 -16.38 4.56
C PRO A 267 7.35 -15.54 5.81
N TYR A 268 6.70 -14.39 5.63
CA TYR A 268 6.38 -13.42 6.66
C TYR A 268 4.97 -12.85 6.44
N VAL A 269 4.42 -12.21 7.48
CA VAL A 269 3.12 -11.52 7.40
C VAL A 269 3.13 -10.50 6.25
N ASP A 270 2.01 -10.27 5.61
CA ASP A 270 1.90 -9.25 4.56
C ASP A 270 0.98 -8.12 5.02
N PHE A 271 1.12 -6.95 4.43
CA PHE A 271 0.25 -5.82 4.73
C PHE A 271 -0.29 -5.20 3.45
N SER A 272 -1.40 -4.49 3.59
CA SER A 272 -2.11 -3.90 2.48
C SER A 272 -1.36 -2.68 1.92
N ASN A 273 -1.39 -2.47 0.60
CA ASN A 273 -0.80 -1.27 -0.01
C ASN A 273 -1.63 -0.01 0.34
N GLY A 274 -1.02 1.17 0.26
CA GLY A 274 -1.67 2.46 0.57
C GLY A 274 -2.58 3.02 -0.54
N TYR A 275 -2.98 2.19 -1.50
CA TYR A 275 -3.83 2.58 -2.63
C TYR A 275 -4.67 1.40 -3.15
N ILE A 276 -5.71 1.73 -3.91
CA ILE A 276 -6.47 0.80 -4.77
C ILE A 276 -6.53 1.38 -6.19
N LYS A 277 -6.73 0.51 -7.18
CA LYS A 277 -6.70 0.90 -8.60
C LYS A 277 -7.89 0.33 -9.37
N PHE A 278 -8.50 1.16 -10.21
CA PHE A 278 -9.51 0.77 -11.19
C PHE A 278 -8.97 0.94 -12.60
N THR A 279 -9.15 -0.08 -13.44
CA THR A 279 -8.81 -0.03 -14.86
C THR A 279 -10.03 -0.51 -15.67
N SER A 280 -10.57 0.37 -16.51
CA SER A 280 -11.72 0.04 -17.34
C SER A 280 -11.27 -0.42 -18.73
N PHE A 281 -11.87 -1.51 -19.22
CA PHE A 281 -11.58 -2.06 -20.54
C PHE A 281 -12.84 -2.01 -21.40
N VAL A 282 -12.80 -1.15 -22.43
CA VAL A 282 -13.84 -1.11 -23.46
C VAL A 282 -13.46 -2.11 -24.56
N VAL A 283 -14.26 -3.17 -24.71
CA VAL A 283 -14.02 -4.25 -25.69
C VAL A 283 -15.25 -4.50 -26.56
N GLY A 284 -15.14 -5.44 -27.50
CA GLY A 284 -16.24 -5.79 -28.40
C GLY A 284 -16.61 -4.62 -29.32
N ASP A 285 -17.89 -4.31 -29.40
CA ASP A 285 -18.47 -3.18 -30.13
C ASP A 285 -18.64 -1.93 -29.23
N GLY A 286 -18.27 -2.02 -27.94
CA GLY A 286 -18.44 -0.94 -26.97
C GLY A 286 -17.68 0.35 -27.32
N THR A 287 -18.24 1.49 -26.96
CA THR A 287 -17.61 2.80 -27.18
C THR A 287 -17.26 3.49 -25.87
N PHE A 288 -17.85 3.05 -24.75
CA PHE A 288 -17.52 3.59 -23.44
C PHE A 288 -17.71 2.59 -22.30
N LEU A 289 -17.02 2.86 -21.20
CA LEU A 289 -17.29 2.29 -19.89
C LEU A 289 -17.09 3.36 -18.81
N ASP A 290 -18.15 3.61 -18.06
CA ASP A 290 -18.20 4.50 -16.92
C ASP A 290 -18.18 3.67 -15.63
N VAL A 291 -17.33 4.08 -14.69
CA VAL A 291 -17.32 3.62 -13.30
C VAL A 291 -17.69 4.80 -12.43
N ASN A 292 -18.87 4.76 -11.82
CA ASN A 292 -19.33 5.81 -10.91
C ASN A 292 -19.12 5.32 -9.47
N ILE A 293 -18.23 5.97 -8.74
CA ILE A 293 -17.87 5.59 -7.38
C ILE A 293 -18.52 6.57 -6.42
N SER A 294 -19.47 6.09 -5.61
CA SER A 294 -20.17 6.91 -4.62
C SER A 294 -19.35 7.06 -3.34
N SER A 295 -18.71 5.97 -2.86
CA SER A 295 -17.90 6.00 -1.65
C SER A 295 -16.91 4.85 -1.53
N ILE A 296 -15.79 5.10 -0.84
CA ILE A 296 -14.80 4.09 -0.44
C ILE A 296 -14.41 4.33 1.01
N ASN A 297 -14.50 3.28 1.84
CA ASN A 297 -14.08 3.32 3.23
C ASN A 297 -13.10 2.18 3.53
N GLN A 298 -12.13 2.43 4.41
CA GLN A 298 -11.29 1.39 4.99
C GLN A 298 -11.54 1.30 6.48
N LYS A 299 -11.74 0.07 6.97
CA LYS A 299 -11.93 -0.23 8.39
C LYS A 299 -11.00 -1.33 8.85
N ALA A 300 -10.62 -1.32 10.11
CA ALA A 300 -9.92 -2.41 10.77
C ALA A 300 -10.54 -2.69 12.14
N ASP A 301 -10.29 -3.87 12.68
CA ASP A 301 -10.65 -4.21 14.06
C ASP A 301 -9.92 -3.25 15.00
N ARG A 302 -10.63 -2.79 16.02
CA ARG A 302 -10.13 -1.82 16.99
C ARG A 302 -10.01 -2.46 18.36
N LYS A 303 -8.88 -2.28 19.00
CA LYS A 303 -8.67 -2.53 20.43
C LYS A 303 -8.60 -1.21 21.19
N PHE A 304 -8.45 -1.27 22.52
CA PHE A 304 -8.24 -0.06 23.31
C PHE A 304 -6.98 0.71 22.85
N ILE A 305 -5.86 -0.01 22.63
CA ILE A 305 -4.69 0.48 21.90
C ILE A 305 -4.56 -0.35 20.63
N THR A 306 -4.71 0.30 19.48
CA THR A 306 -4.66 -0.34 18.15
C THR A 306 -3.42 0.17 17.41
N PRO A 307 -2.45 -0.70 17.09
CA PRO A 307 -1.37 -0.31 16.19
C PRO A 307 -1.93 -0.20 14.77
N ILE A 308 -1.53 0.85 14.06
CA ILE A 308 -1.94 1.12 12.69
C ILE A 308 -0.71 1.43 11.84
N GLY A 309 -0.75 1.08 10.55
CA GLY A 309 0.31 1.50 9.63
C GLY A 309 0.28 2.99 9.36
N ASP A 310 1.22 3.47 8.55
CA ASP A 310 1.33 4.88 8.20
C ASP A 310 1.23 5.07 6.66
N SER A 311 0.19 5.77 6.23
CA SER A 311 0.00 6.13 4.82
C SER A 311 0.79 7.36 4.40
N LYS A 312 1.49 8.03 5.32
CA LYS A 312 2.26 9.27 5.11
C LYS A 312 3.77 9.05 5.12
N ILE A 313 4.23 7.87 4.71
CA ILE A 313 5.64 7.57 4.47
C ILE A 313 5.81 6.92 3.10
N ILE A 314 6.95 7.15 2.44
CA ILE A 314 7.32 6.45 1.21
C ILE A 314 8.73 5.86 1.30
N PRO A 315 8.94 4.57 0.98
CA PRO A 315 10.28 3.99 1.01
C PRO A 315 11.01 4.19 -0.31
N PHE A 316 12.26 4.64 -0.21
CA PHE A 316 13.17 4.86 -1.35
C PHE A 316 14.50 4.13 -1.18
N GLY A 317 15.13 3.77 -2.30
CA GLY A 317 16.52 3.34 -2.26
C GLY A 317 17.27 3.40 -3.59
N LEU A 318 18.56 3.05 -3.50
CA LEU A 318 19.53 3.10 -4.59
C LEU A 318 20.17 1.73 -4.82
N ASP A 319 20.14 1.27 -6.06
CA ASP A 319 20.94 0.12 -6.49
C ASP A 319 22.40 0.54 -6.65
N GLY A 320 23.32 -0.28 -6.12
CA GLY A 320 24.76 -0.05 -6.19
C GLY A 320 25.40 0.20 -4.83
N PRO A 321 26.67 0.62 -4.82
CA PRO A 321 26.83 2.07 -4.67
C PRO A 321 27.49 2.75 -5.87
N TYR A 322 26.78 3.59 -6.62
CA TYR A 322 27.41 4.33 -7.73
C TYR A 322 28.42 5.41 -7.27
N PRO A 323 29.38 5.81 -8.12
CA PRO A 323 30.34 6.87 -7.81
C PRO A 323 29.68 8.14 -7.29
N ARG A 324 30.26 8.75 -6.24
CA ARG A 324 29.70 9.94 -5.56
C ARG A 324 29.39 11.12 -6.48
N ASN A 325 30.09 11.26 -7.60
CA ASN A 325 29.81 12.29 -8.60
C ASN A 325 28.57 12.02 -9.46
N THR A 326 27.85 10.91 -9.23
CA THR A 326 26.62 10.54 -9.94
C THR A 326 25.39 10.41 -9.04
N THR A 327 25.58 10.37 -7.73
CA THR A 327 24.52 10.21 -6.71
C THR A 327 24.60 11.20 -5.55
N GLY A 328 25.77 11.79 -5.30
CA GLY A 328 26.04 12.55 -4.09
C GLY A 328 25.24 13.85 -3.98
N GLN A 329 24.90 14.52 -5.08
CA GLN A 329 24.09 15.74 -5.03
C GLN A 329 22.63 15.41 -4.68
N GLY A 330 22.06 14.38 -5.30
CA GLY A 330 20.72 13.88 -5.03
C GLY A 330 20.58 13.37 -3.59
N ILE A 331 21.54 12.58 -3.11
CA ILE A 331 21.56 12.12 -1.70
C ILE A 331 21.63 13.31 -0.75
N ASN A 332 22.49 14.30 -1.02
CA ASN A 332 22.57 15.49 -0.17
C ASN A 332 21.28 16.32 -0.20
N TYR A 333 20.60 16.39 -1.35
CA TYR A 333 19.33 17.10 -1.48
C TYR A 333 18.25 16.45 -0.61
N LEU A 334 18.10 15.13 -0.72
CA LEU A 334 17.17 14.33 0.07
C LEU A 334 17.48 14.50 1.57
N ASN A 335 18.73 14.30 1.99
CA ASN A 335 19.15 14.50 3.38
C ASN A 335 18.89 15.93 3.91
N SER A 336 18.91 16.96 3.06
CA SER A 336 18.65 18.33 3.47
C SER A 336 17.19 18.60 3.89
N LYS A 337 16.28 17.69 3.51
CA LYS A 337 14.87 17.67 3.92
C LYS A 337 14.61 16.80 5.16
N GLY A 338 15.66 16.15 5.70
CA GLY A 338 15.54 15.21 6.82
C GLY A 338 15.20 13.77 6.39
N ASP A 339 15.10 13.54 5.08
CA ASP A 339 14.80 12.25 4.50
C ASP A 339 16.02 11.31 4.49
N ARG A 340 15.74 10.01 4.28
CA ARG A 340 16.74 8.94 4.18
C ARG A 340 16.27 7.85 3.22
N GLY A 341 17.08 6.82 3.02
CA GLY A 341 16.73 5.72 2.13
C GLY A 341 17.56 4.47 2.35
N THR A 342 17.45 3.52 1.44
CA THR A 342 18.21 2.27 1.42
C THR A 342 19.31 2.33 0.37
N ILE A 343 20.50 1.79 0.66
CA ILE A 343 21.50 1.49 -0.37
C ILE A 343 21.59 -0.03 -0.50
N TRP A 344 21.24 -0.56 -1.68
CA TRP A 344 21.41 -1.97 -2.00
C TRP A 344 22.81 -2.23 -2.55
N PHE A 345 23.72 -2.54 -1.65
CA PHE A 345 25.14 -2.69 -1.95
C PHE A 345 25.40 -3.89 -2.87
N ASP A 346 25.98 -3.61 -4.04
CA ASP A 346 26.55 -4.63 -4.94
C ASP A 346 28.04 -4.80 -4.64
N VAL A 347 28.47 -6.03 -4.37
CA VAL A 347 29.86 -6.35 -3.98
C VAL A 347 30.89 -5.94 -5.04
N ARG A 348 30.55 -6.07 -6.33
CA ARG A 348 31.44 -5.69 -7.44
C ARG A 348 31.69 -4.19 -7.44
N VAL A 349 30.66 -3.45 -7.04
CA VAL A 349 30.72 -1.99 -7.00
C VAL A 349 31.49 -1.53 -5.76
N ILE A 350 31.30 -2.19 -4.60
CA ILE A 350 32.13 -1.97 -3.41
C ILE A 350 33.62 -2.22 -3.71
N GLU A 351 33.96 -3.32 -4.38
CA GLU A 351 35.34 -3.67 -4.74
C GLU A 351 36.03 -2.63 -5.61
N SER A 352 35.27 -2.01 -6.52
CA SER A 352 35.78 -0.92 -7.37
C SER A 352 35.83 0.45 -6.67
N CYS A 353 35.28 0.55 -5.46
CA CYS A 353 35.18 1.81 -4.73
C CYS A 353 36.52 2.21 -4.12
N ASN A 354 36.95 3.46 -4.34
CA ASN A 354 38.14 3.97 -3.68
C ASN A 354 37.90 4.19 -2.17
N LYS A 355 38.98 4.31 -1.39
CA LYS A 355 38.91 4.45 0.07
C LYS A 355 37.99 5.59 0.54
N THR A 356 38.06 6.74 -0.13
CA THR A 356 37.24 7.92 0.22
C THR A 356 35.75 7.69 -0.08
N GLY A 357 35.43 7.00 -1.18
CA GLY A 357 34.07 6.61 -1.53
C GLY A 357 33.50 5.61 -0.54
N LEU A 358 34.28 4.58 -0.16
CA LEU A 358 33.86 3.61 0.84
C LEU A 358 33.60 4.26 2.20
N GLU A 359 34.46 5.18 2.63
CA GLU A 359 34.27 5.92 3.88
C GLU A 359 33.02 6.80 3.84
N TYR A 360 32.72 7.42 2.70
CA TYR A 360 31.47 8.17 2.51
C TYR A 360 30.23 7.26 2.66
N LEU A 361 30.26 6.06 2.07
CA LEU A 361 29.15 5.09 2.17
C LEU A 361 28.96 4.61 3.61
N LYS A 362 30.05 4.27 4.31
CA LYS A 362 30.02 3.95 5.75
C LYS A 362 29.40 5.08 6.56
N ASN A 363 29.76 6.31 6.26
CA ASN A 363 29.24 7.49 6.95
C ASN A 363 27.74 7.71 6.69
N LEU A 364 27.25 7.44 5.47
CA LEU A 364 25.81 7.50 5.18
C LEU A 364 25.02 6.54 6.07
N VAL A 365 25.47 5.29 6.18
CA VAL A 365 24.76 4.29 6.96
C VAL A 365 24.91 4.56 8.47
N ASN A 366 26.13 4.77 8.95
CA ASN A 366 26.39 4.86 10.39
C ASN A 366 25.96 6.20 11.01
N ASN A 367 25.94 7.30 10.25
CA ASN A 367 25.71 8.64 10.82
C ASN A 367 24.57 9.43 10.13
N LYS A 368 24.06 8.97 8.98
CA LYS A 368 22.92 9.59 8.29
C LYS A 368 21.69 8.69 8.26
N SER A 369 21.72 7.58 9.01
CA SER A 369 20.62 6.65 9.17
C SER A 369 20.09 6.08 7.86
N TRP A 370 20.94 6.03 6.83
CA TRP A 370 20.61 5.25 5.63
C TRP A 370 20.68 3.76 5.96
N GLU A 371 19.80 2.99 5.35
CA GLU A 371 19.72 1.56 5.57
C GLU A 371 20.69 0.79 4.65
N THR A 372 21.26 -0.29 5.17
CA THR A 372 22.04 -1.26 4.38
C THR A 372 21.12 -2.33 3.82
N GLY A 373 20.97 -2.38 2.51
CA GLY A 373 20.45 -3.53 1.78
C GLY A 373 21.56 -4.20 0.95
N ILE A 374 21.24 -5.32 0.32
CA ILE A 374 22.16 -6.00 -0.60
C ILE A 374 21.55 -6.15 -1.99
N HIS A 375 22.34 -5.85 -3.03
CA HIS A 375 22.03 -6.17 -4.42
C HIS A 375 22.99 -7.27 -4.86
N TYR A 376 22.53 -8.51 -4.89
CA TYR A 376 23.38 -9.65 -5.25
C TYR A 376 23.95 -9.51 -6.66
N SER A 377 25.22 -9.84 -6.82
CA SER A 377 25.94 -9.62 -8.08
C SER A 377 25.49 -10.52 -9.24
N LYS A 378 24.76 -11.60 -8.90
CA LYS A 378 24.28 -12.64 -9.81
C LYS A 378 22.76 -12.61 -9.95
N GLU A 379 22.30 -13.10 -11.09
CA GLU A 379 20.90 -13.48 -11.29
C GLU A 379 20.69 -14.81 -10.56
N LEU A 380 20.10 -14.79 -9.36
CA LEU A 380 20.04 -15.97 -8.50
C LEU A 380 19.23 -17.12 -9.15
N GLU A 381 18.17 -16.80 -9.89
CA GLU A 381 17.39 -17.77 -10.66
C GLU A 381 18.17 -18.50 -11.75
N SER A 382 19.27 -17.91 -12.21
CA SER A 382 20.11 -18.48 -13.25
C SER A 382 21.16 -19.45 -12.69
N LEU A 383 21.21 -19.64 -11.37
CA LEU A 383 22.15 -20.53 -10.67
C LEU A 383 21.44 -21.79 -10.14
N PRO A 384 22.18 -22.91 -9.98
CA PRO A 384 21.73 -24.01 -9.13
C PRO A 384 21.47 -23.50 -7.71
N LEU A 385 20.44 -24.04 -7.04
CA LEU A 385 19.96 -23.51 -5.77
C LEU A 385 21.04 -23.46 -4.66
N GLU A 386 21.85 -24.51 -4.53
CA GLU A 386 22.96 -24.53 -3.56
C GLU A 386 24.02 -23.46 -3.85
N GLU A 387 24.29 -23.18 -5.12
CA GLU A 387 25.21 -22.13 -5.53
C GLU A 387 24.60 -20.74 -5.28
N ALA A 388 23.30 -20.56 -5.54
CA ALA A 388 22.59 -19.33 -5.22
C ALA A 388 22.67 -19.01 -3.72
N TYR A 389 22.40 -19.99 -2.85
CA TYR A 389 22.51 -19.81 -1.39
C TYR A 389 23.93 -19.49 -0.94
N LYS A 390 24.93 -20.16 -1.52
CA LYS A 390 26.33 -19.85 -1.24
C LYS A 390 26.67 -18.40 -1.60
N VAL A 391 26.25 -17.93 -2.78
CA VAL A 391 26.41 -16.51 -3.18
C VAL A 391 25.72 -15.59 -2.18
N MET A 392 24.51 -15.96 -1.75
CA MET A 392 23.74 -15.16 -0.79
C MET A 392 24.47 -14.98 0.55
N ASP A 393 25.03 -16.04 1.10
CA ASP A 393 25.76 -16.02 2.38
C ASP A 393 27.10 -15.27 2.28
N GLU A 394 27.86 -15.53 1.21
CA GLU A 394 29.19 -14.94 0.98
C GLU A 394 29.07 -13.42 0.76
N GLU A 395 28.16 -12.98 -0.11
CA GLU A 395 27.99 -11.55 -0.39
C GLU A 395 27.34 -10.81 0.78
N TYR A 396 26.41 -11.44 1.52
CA TYR A 396 25.85 -10.87 2.75
C TYR A 396 26.96 -10.57 3.78
N SER A 397 27.82 -11.56 4.04
CA SER A 397 28.94 -11.44 4.97
C SER A 397 29.93 -10.37 4.49
N TYR A 398 30.20 -10.33 3.19
CA TYR A 398 31.09 -9.33 2.60
C TYR A 398 30.56 -7.90 2.77
N VAL A 399 29.27 -7.65 2.52
CA VAL A 399 28.67 -6.32 2.73
C VAL A 399 28.78 -5.92 4.20
N TYR A 400 28.47 -6.82 5.14
CA TYR A 400 28.64 -6.55 6.57
C TYR A 400 30.08 -6.19 6.90
N GLU A 401 31.07 -6.98 6.47
CA GLU A 401 32.49 -6.73 6.73
C GLU A 401 32.97 -5.38 6.15
N LYS A 402 32.48 -4.99 4.97
CA LYS A 402 32.92 -3.77 4.28
C LYS A 402 32.19 -2.52 4.71
N ILE A 403 30.90 -2.59 5.04
CA ILE A 403 30.06 -1.43 5.38
C ILE A 403 29.90 -1.27 6.90
N GLY A 404 29.90 -2.38 7.64
CA GLY A 404 29.79 -2.40 9.11
C GLY A 404 28.37 -2.55 9.64
N GLN A 405 27.39 -2.81 8.77
CA GLN A 405 25.98 -3.04 9.13
C GLN A 405 25.45 -4.24 8.35
N ASN A 406 24.63 -5.05 9.00
CA ASN A 406 24.02 -6.20 8.36
C ASN A 406 22.97 -5.72 7.33
N PRO A 407 22.94 -6.30 6.12
CA PRO A 407 21.84 -6.09 5.20
C PRO A 407 20.51 -6.52 5.84
N THR A 408 19.48 -5.68 5.71
CA THR A 408 18.13 -5.91 6.26
C THR A 408 17.09 -6.22 5.18
N ASN A 409 17.41 -5.95 3.91
CA ASN A 409 16.57 -6.27 2.78
C ASN A 409 17.41 -6.42 1.50
N TRP A 410 16.85 -7.06 0.48
CA TRP A 410 17.65 -7.55 -0.64
C TRP A 410 16.94 -7.59 -2.00
N CYS A 411 17.76 -7.61 -3.04
CA CYS A 411 17.39 -7.89 -4.43
C CYS A 411 18.55 -8.57 -5.16
N SER A 412 18.31 -9.12 -6.35
CA SER A 412 19.36 -9.68 -7.19
C SER A 412 19.50 -8.95 -8.54
N MET A 413 20.61 -9.22 -9.21
CA MET A 413 20.89 -8.69 -10.55
C MET A 413 19.70 -8.88 -11.48
N ARG A 414 19.26 -7.78 -12.11
CA ARG A 414 18.10 -7.72 -13.03
C ARG A 414 16.79 -8.22 -12.42
N ASN A 415 16.68 -8.22 -11.10
CA ASN A 415 15.54 -8.76 -10.36
C ASN A 415 15.25 -10.23 -10.70
N ARG A 416 16.29 -11.01 -11.01
CA ARG A 416 16.19 -12.44 -11.34
C ARG A 416 16.31 -13.27 -10.08
N ASP A 417 15.29 -13.10 -9.24
CA ASP A 417 15.08 -13.76 -7.95
C ASP A 417 13.61 -14.17 -7.80
N ASN A 418 13.30 -15.02 -6.82
CA ASN A 418 11.96 -15.56 -6.59
C ASN A 418 11.72 -15.95 -5.13
N ILE A 419 10.53 -16.50 -4.88
CA ILE A 419 10.06 -16.87 -3.55
C ILE A 419 10.95 -17.87 -2.80
N THR A 420 11.65 -18.76 -3.50
CA THR A 420 12.58 -19.72 -2.88
C THR A 420 13.77 -18.99 -2.26
N HIS A 421 14.30 -17.98 -2.96
CA HIS A 421 15.37 -17.13 -2.45
C HIS A 421 14.86 -16.21 -1.34
N ALA A 422 13.64 -15.68 -1.46
CA ALA A 422 13.02 -14.84 -0.42
C ALA A 422 12.83 -15.60 0.90
N THR A 423 12.41 -16.87 0.81
CA THR A 423 12.29 -17.77 1.96
C THR A 423 13.65 -17.97 2.64
N TYR A 424 14.68 -18.30 1.86
CA TYR A 424 16.03 -18.46 2.39
C TYR A 424 16.57 -17.19 3.06
N ALA A 425 16.46 -16.03 2.37
CA ALA A 425 16.92 -14.75 2.89
C ALA A 425 16.24 -14.38 4.21
N TYR A 426 14.93 -14.62 4.33
CA TYR A 426 14.21 -14.32 5.56
C TYR A 426 14.59 -15.29 6.68
N GLU A 427 14.51 -16.60 6.44
CA GLU A 427 14.72 -17.60 7.49
C GLU A 427 16.18 -17.72 7.95
N LYS A 428 17.15 -17.45 7.06
CA LYS A 428 18.59 -17.60 7.37
C LYS A 428 19.31 -16.30 7.63
N LEU A 429 18.91 -15.23 6.95
CA LEU A 429 19.64 -13.95 6.96
C LEU A 429 18.81 -12.81 7.58
N GLY A 430 17.53 -13.05 7.91
CA GLY A 430 16.65 -12.05 8.51
C GLY A 430 16.29 -10.90 7.57
N MET A 431 16.33 -11.11 6.25
CA MET A 431 16.13 -10.02 5.27
C MET A 431 14.76 -10.06 4.58
N PHE A 432 14.20 -8.88 4.34
CA PHE A 432 12.98 -8.72 3.53
C PHE A 432 13.28 -8.66 2.03
N TRP A 433 12.37 -9.22 1.24
CA TRP A 433 12.50 -9.25 -0.21
C TRP A 433 11.94 -7.96 -0.85
N ARG A 434 12.77 -7.27 -1.63
CA ARG A 434 12.39 -6.03 -2.32
C ARG A 434 11.49 -6.27 -3.54
N ASN A 435 11.80 -7.28 -4.36
CA ASN A 435 11.26 -7.46 -5.72
C ASN A 435 9.92 -8.22 -5.79
N GLY A 436 9.24 -8.50 -4.68
CA GLY A 436 7.93 -9.16 -4.72
C GLY A 436 6.77 -8.20 -5.06
N ASP A 437 5.57 -8.75 -5.24
CA ASP A 437 4.31 -7.99 -5.40
C ASP A 437 3.85 -7.28 -4.11
N SER A 438 4.53 -7.54 -2.99
CA SER A 438 4.43 -6.76 -1.75
C SER A 438 5.47 -5.62 -1.69
N GLY A 439 6.34 -5.51 -2.70
CA GLY A 439 7.43 -4.55 -2.80
C GLY A 439 7.39 -3.78 -4.11
N VAL A 440 8.54 -3.64 -4.78
CA VAL A 440 8.70 -2.76 -5.95
C VAL A 440 7.98 -3.27 -7.21
N HIS A 441 7.49 -4.51 -7.22
CA HIS A 441 6.72 -5.10 -8.34
C HIS A 441 5.20 -5.08 -8.14
N ALA A 442 4.70 -4.45 -7.06
CA ALA A 442 3.27 -4.30 -6.82
C ALA A 442 2.52 -3.69 -8.03
N GLU A 443 3.14 -2.72 -8.71
CA GLU A 443 2.82 -2.32 -10.07
C GLU A 443 3.98 -2.72 -11.01
N ASN A 444 3.68 -3.58 -11.97
CA ASN A 444 4.67 -4.04 -12.93
C ASN A 444 5.28 -2.83 -13.68
N LEU A 445 6.60 -2.85 -13.88
CA LEU A 445 7.39 -1.79 -14.55
C LEU A 445 7.49 -0.43 -13.85
N VAL A 446 6.78 -0.17 -12.75
CA VAL A 446 6.70 1.16 -12.11
C VAL A 446 7.74 1.37 -11.01
N GLY A 447 8.12 0.32 -10.27
CA GLY A 447 8.94 0.49 -9.06
C GLY A 447 10.35 1.04 -9.26
N ASN A 448 10.84 1.11 -10.50
CA ASN A 448 12.00 1.91 -10.82
C ASN A 448 11.59 3.36 -11.08
N LEU A 449 12.18 4.31 -10.34
CA LEU A 449 12.10 5.74 -10.57
C LEU A 449 13.19 6.16 -11.56
N TYR A 450 12.81 6.32 -12.82
CA TYR A 450 13.71 6.69 -13.91
C TYR A 450 12.97 7.49 -14.97
N ASP A 451 13.70 8.07 -15.90
CA ASP A 451 13.13 8.97 -16.90
C ASP A 451 12.05 8.31 -17.79
N ASP A 452 12.06 6.98 -17.91
CA ASP A 452 11.05 6.24 -18.69
C ASP A 452 9.75 5.94 -17.95
N THR A 453 9.74 5.91 -16.61
CA THR A 453 8.51 5.81 -15.80
C THR A 453 8.02 7.15 -15.28
N TRP A 454 8.67 8.26 -15.67
CA TRP A 454 8.29 9.59 -15.19
C TRP A 454 6.84 9.96 -15.49
N GLU A 455 6.27 9.52 -16.61
CA GLU A 455 4.86 9.77 -16.96
C GLU A 455 3.89 9.21 -15.91
N TRP A 456 4.27 8.14 -15.22
CA TRP A 456 3.52 7.61 -14.09
C TRP A 456 3.89 8.33 -12.79
N TRP A 457 5.19 8.51 -12.52
CA TRP A 457 5.69 9.10 -11.26
C TRP A 457 5.36 10.58 -11.08
N GLU A 458 5.20 11.34 -12.16
CA GLU A 458 4.87 12.76 -12.12
C GLU A 458 3.53 13.01 -11.44
N PRO A 459 2.38 12.50 -11.93
CA PRO A 459 1.12 12.64 -11.22
C PRO A 459 1.11 11.88 -9.88
N ALA A 460 1.73 10.70 -9.81
CA ALA A 460 1.69 9.88 -8.61
C ALA A 460 2.36 10.54 -7.39
N SER A 461 3.53 11.16 -7.59
CA SER A 461 4.22 11.89 -6.51
C SER A 461 3.49 13.16 -6.09
N GLN A 462 2.85 13.87 -7.02
CA GLN A 462 2.02 15.05 -6.71
C GLN A 462 0.84 14.70 -5.80
N HIS A 463 0.24 13.52 -5.99
CA HIS A 463 -0.92 13.04 -5.23
C HIS A 463 -0.51 12.17 -4.01
N GLY A 464 0.79 12.12 -3.69
CA GLY A 464 1.30 11.52 -2.47
C GLY A 464 1.10 10.00 -2.36
N ILE A 465 1.26 9.25 -3.46
CA ILE A 465 1.18 7.79 -3.39
C ILE A 465 2.26 7.22 -2.43
N SER A 466 1.91 6.24 -1.61
CA SER A 466 2.88 5.44 -0.85
C SER A 466 3.18 4.15 -1.61
N TYR A 467 4.37 4.05 -2.20
CA TYR A 467 4.78 2.93 -3.05
C TYR A 467 6.30 2.68 -2.94
N PRO A 468 6.77 1.42 -2.74
CA PRO A 468 8.19 1.14 -2.68
C PRO A 468 8.94 1.36 -3.99
N VAL A 469 9.99 2.18 -3.94
CA VAL A 469 10.65 2.66 -5.15
C VAL A 469 12.17 2.61 -5.06
N PHE A 470 12.83 2.37 -6.19
CA PHE A 470 14.29 2.39 -6.30
C PHE A 470 14.76 3.12 -7.55
N THR A 471 16.03 3.51 -7.58
CA THR A 471 16.72 4.01 -8.79
C THR A 471 18.22 3.69 -8.73
N HIS A 472 18.99 4.16 -9.70
CA HIS A 472 20.43 3.90 -9.80
C HIS A 472 21.27 5.18 -9.60
N GLN A 473 21.16 6.15 -10.52
CA GLN A 473 21.86 7.43 -10.44
C GLN A 473 20.87 8.60 -10.34
N LEU A 474 21.32 9.69 -9.71
CA LEU A 474 20.48 10.85 -9.37
C LEU A 474 20.94 12.15 -10.03
N ASP A 475 22.22 12.27 -10.36
CA ASP A 475 22.85 13.58 -10.61
C ASP A 475 23.02 13.89 -12.11
N LYS A 476 22.79 12.93 -13.00
CA LYS A 476 23.03 13.11 -14.45
C LYS A 476 21.82 13.74 -15.15
N ASN A 477 22.10 14.53 -16.19
CA ASN A 477 21.09 15.06 -17.11
C ASN A 477 21.67 15.13 -18.55
N PRO A 478 21.14 14.39 -19.53
CA PRO A 478 20.07 13.39 -19.40
C PRO A 478 20.50 12.22 -18.50
N ALA A 479 19.51 11.55 -17.91
CA ALA A 479 19.78 10.34 -17.14
C ALA A 479 20.24 9.19 -18.05
N ILE A 480 21.04 8.28 -17.50
CA ILE A 480 21.33 7.01 -18.15
C ILE A 480 20.17 6.02 -17.90
N LYS A 481 20.18 4.90 -18.62
CA LYS A 481 19.16 3.84 -18.47
C LYS A 481 18.96 3.47 -17.00
N TYR A 482 17.70 3.29 -16.59
CA TYR A 482 17.29 2.92 -15.22
C TYR A 482 17.63 3.95 -14.14
N SER A 483 18.06 5.17 -14.52
CA SER A 483 18.34 6.27 -13.61
C SER A 483 17.38 7.43 -13.86
N ILE A 484 17.24 8.30 -12.86
CA ILE A 484 16.41 9.50 -12.97
C ILE A 484 17.27 10.75 -13.16
N SER A 485 16.78 11.69 -13.95
CA SER A 485 17.47 12.95 -14.20
C SER A 485 17.34 13.87 -13.00
N SER A 486 18.40 14.63 -12.73
CA SER A 486 18.48 15.50 -11.55
C SER A 486 17.25 16.44 -11.38
N PRO A 487 16.71 17.09 -12.44
CA PRO A 487 15.48 17.88 -12.28
C PRO A 487 14.25 17.07 -11.87
N LYS A 488 14.04 15.88 -12.44
CA LYS A 488 12.89 15.03 -12.12
C LYS A 488 12.99 14.43 -10.72
N PHE A 489 14.19 14.04 -10.31
CA PHE A 489 14.42 13.57 -8.94
C PHE A 489 14.11 14.66 -7.91
N LYS A 490 14.54 15.91 -8.15
CA LYS A 490 14.19 17.03 -7.27
C LYS A 490 12.70 17.29 -7.22
N ALA A 491 12.01 17.28 -8.37
CA ALA A 491 10.56 17.41 -8.42
C ALA A 491 9.86 16.30 -7.62
N TRP A 492 10.33 15.06 -7.72
CA TRP A 492 9.81 13.95 -6.93
C TRP A 492 9.98 14.18 -5.42
N VAL A 493 11.18 14.58 -4.96
CA VAL A 493 11.42 14.92 -3.54
C VAL A 493 10.55 16.10 -3.09
N ASP A 494 10.48 17.17 -3.88
CA ASP A 494 9.71 18.38 -3.54
C ASP A 494 8.21 18.11 -3.44
N ASN A 495 7.68 17.21 -4.28
CA ASN A 495 6.28 16.81 -4.20
C ASN A 495 5.97 16.12 -2.85
N TYR A 496 6.83 15.21 -2.38
CA TYR A 496 6.63 14.54 -1.09
C TYR A 496 6.81 15.48 0.10
N ASP A 497 7.83 16.35 0.07
CA ASP A 497 8.05 17.40 1.06
C ASP A 497 6.81 18.32 1.17
N SER A 498 6.26 18.75 0.03
CA SER A 498 5.05 19.60 -0.01
C SER A 498 3.78 18.93 0.54
N ASN A 499 3.73 17.60 0.49
CA ASN A 499 2.64 16.79 1.03
C ASN A 499 2.87 16.40 2.50
N ASN A 500 3.98 16.79 3.12
CA ASN A 500 4.43 16.34 4.43
C ASN A 500 4.53 14.81 4.54
N ILE A 501 5.07 14.18 3.50
CA ILE A 501 5.30 12.73 3.43
C ILE A 501 6.82 12.50 3.47
N PRO A 502 7.40 12.15 4.62
CA PRO A 502 8.82 11.81 4.68
C PRO A 502 9.19 10.60 3.81
N ILE A 503 10.37 10.69 3.20
CA ILE A 503 10.99 9.60 2.47
C ILE A 503 11.89 8.83 3.44
N VAL A 504 11.60 7.53 3.59
CA VAL A 504 12.22 6.64 4.57
C VAL A 504 12.93 5.45 3.89
N SER A 505 13.62 4.64 4.70
CA SER A 505 14.21 3.41 4.19
C SER A 505 13.18 2.30 4.00
N PHE A 506 13.56 1.25 3.26
CA PHE A 506 12.64 0.17 2.88
C PHE A 506 12.24 -0.67 4.10
N TYR A 507 13.18 -0.97 4.99
CA TYR A 507 12.92 -1.68 6.24
C TYR A 507 12.14 -0.84 7.23
N GLU A 508 12.44 0.46 7.37
CA GLU A 508 11.65 1.35 8.25
C GLU A 508 10.18 1.35 7.84
N TYR A 509 9.89 1.50 6.54
CA TYR A 509 8.53 1.39 6.02
C TYR A 509 7.88 0.02 6.29
N ASN A 510 8.62 -1.07 6.06
CA ASN A 510 8.08 -2.41 6.26
C ASN A 510 7.75 -2.66 7.73
N GLN A 511 8.66 -2.34 8.65
CA GLN A 511 8.49 -2.56 10.09
C GLN A 511 7.35 -1.70 10.66
N ILE A 512 7.29 -0.41 10.32
CA ILE A 512 6.19 0.48 10.76
C ILE A 512 4.83 -0.13 10.40
N ASN A 513 4.68 -0.64 9.17
CA ASN A 513 3.41 -1.19 8.70
C ASN A 513 3.14 -2.62 9.20
N ARG A 514 4.17 -3.41 9.47
CA ARG A 514 4.07 -4.75 10.08
C ARG A 514 3.73 -4.70 11.55
N ASN A 515 4.13 -3.63 12.25
CA ASN A 515 3.73 -3.39 13.64
C ASN A 515 2.20 -3.29 13.83
N ALA A 516 1.40 -3.08 12.78
CA ALA A 516 -0.05 -3.27 12.83
C ALA A 516 -0.48 -4.71 13.23
N TYR A 517 0.46 -5.66 13.22
CA TYR A 517 0.31 -7.02 13.70
C TYR A 517 1.34 -7.39 14.79
N ASP A 518 2.61 -7.04 14.58
CA ASP A 518 3.71 -7.47 15.45
C ASP A 518 3.78 -6.69 16.77
N ALA A 519 3.22 -5.47 16.83
CA ALA A 519 3.23 -4.69 18.06
C ALA A 519 2.16 -5.17 19.04
N TYR A 520 2.53 -5.17 20.33
CA TYR A 520 1.61 -5.44 21.43
C TYR A 520 1.80 -4.44 22.56
N PHE A 521 0.77 -4.33 23.38
CA PHE A 521 0.68 -3.38 24.48
C PHE A 521 0.19 -4.10 25.71
N ASP A 522 0.95 -4.02 26.78
CA ASP A 522 0.65 -4.64 28.05
C ASP A 522 0.85 -3.64 29.20
N ASN A 523 0.77 -4.15 30.45
CA ASN A 523 0.75 -3.33 31.66
C ASN A 523 -0.26 -2.17 31.57
N LEU A 524 -1.38 -2.44 30.87
CA LEU A 524 -2.43 -1.47 30.63
C LEU A 524 -3.20 -1.26 31.92
N GLU A 525 -2.95 -0.11 32.51
CA GLU A 525 -3.56 0.37 33.73
C GLU A 525 -4.45 1.56 33.43
N GLN A 526 -5.72 1.46 33.82
CA GLN A 526 -6.68 2.54 33.65
C GLN A 526 -7.31 2.91 34.98
N ASP A 527 -7.20 4.17 35.35
CA ASP A 527 -8.03 4.80 36.37
C ASP A 527 -8.82 5.98 35.78
N LYS A 528 -9.54 6.74 36.62
CA LYS A 528 -10.35 7.88 36.17
C LYS A 528 -9.53 9.03 35.61
N HIS A 529 -8.22 9.05 35.85
CA HIS A 529 -7.31 10.17 35.64
C HIS A 529 -6.22 9.89 34.61
N CYS A 530 -5.82 8.64 34.46
CA CYS A 530 -4.68 8.26 33.65
C CYS A 530 -4.90 6.88 33.01
N VAL A 531 -4.38 6.73 31.81
CA VAL A 531 -4.13 5.46 31.14
C VAL A 531 -2.63 5.30 31.06
N THR A 532 -2.09 4.20 31.59
CA THR A 532 -0.67 3.85 31.48
C THR A 532 -0.54 2.54 30.74
N PHE A 533 0.45 2.40 29.86
CA PHE A 533 0.74 1.14 29.17
C PHE A 533 2.18 1.09 28.69
N ASP A 534 2.69 -0.12 28.47
CA ASP A 534 3.98 -0.36 27.84
C ASP A 534 3.77 -0.74 26.37
N ALA A 535 4.65 -0.23 25.49
CA ALA A 535 4.65 -0.54 24.07
C ALA A 535 5.81 -1.47 23.71
N HIS A 536 5.51 -2.53 22.99
CA HIS A 536 6.50 -3.47 22.46
C HIS A 536 6.31 -3.59 20.94
N THR A 537 7.37 -3.37 20.19
CA THR A 537 7.38 -3.38 18.72
C THR A 537 8.53 -4.24 18.20
N ASP A 538 8.58 -4.41 16.87
CA ASP A 538 9.64 -5.11 16.12
C ASP A 538 11.00 -4.38 16.05
N GLY A 539 11.24 -3.42 16.94
CA GLY A 539 12.47 -2.61 16.97
C GLY A 539 12.35 -1.25 16.29
N VAL A 540 11.26 -0.98 15.56
CA VAL A 540 10.95 0.34 15.00
C VAL A 540 9.70 0.90 15.69
N LYS A 541 9.62 2.22 15.83
CA LYS A 541 8.41 2.88 16.35
C LYS A 541 7.16 2.50 15.55
N THR A 542 6.00 2.58 16.19
CA THR A 542 4.71 2.28 15.58
C THR A 542 3.73 3.42 15.82
N LEU A 543 2.81 3.62 14.88
CA LEU A 543 1.71 4.56 15.04
C LEU A 543 0.57 3.84 15.77
N ILE A 544 0.06 4.42 16.85
CA ILE A 544 -0.99 3.81 17.66
C ILE A 544 -2.21 4.70 17.75
N ASN A 545 -3.39 4.11 17.67
CA ASN A 545 -4.65 4.74 18.06
C ASN A 545 -5.04 4.28 19.46
N VAL A 546 -5.32 5.23 20.35
CA VAL A 546 -5.81 4.95 21.71
C VAL A 546 -7.26 5.40 21.83
N ASN A 547 -8.15 4.44 22.07
CA ASN A 547 -9.59 4.65 22.15
C ASN A 547 -10.01 5.22 23.51
N ILE A 548 -9.79 6.52 23.68
CA ILE A 548 -10.21 7.31 24.84
C ILE A 548 -11.15 8.44 24.42
N SER A 549 -11.81 9.08 25.38
CA SER A 549 -12.52 10.34 25.16
C SER A 549 -11.56 11.51 25.34
N ALA A 550 -10.85 11.88 24.28
CA ALA A 550 -9.96 13.03 24.28
C ALA A 550 -10.70 14.33 23.93
N GLY A 551 -10.15 15.42 24.43
CA GLY A 551 -10.54 16.80 24.15
C GLY A 551 -9.34 17.74 24.26
N ASN A 552 -9.60 19.04 24.36
CA ASN A 552 -8.58 20.09 24.23
C ASN A 552 -7.51 20.09 25.33
N THR A 553 -7.75 19.44 26.46
CA THR A 553 -6.81 19.39 27.59
C THR A 553 -6.15 18.03 27.76
N THR A 554 -6.36 17.10 26.81
CA THR A 554 -5.70 15.79 26.79
C THR A 554 -4.19 15.96 26.73
N GLN A 555 -3.46 15.15 27.49
CA GLN A 555 -2.00 15.15 27.48
C GLN A 555 -1.47 13.74 27.30
N VAL A 556 -0.42 13.59 26.49
CA VAL A 556 0.27 12.33 26.27
C VAL A 556 1.73 12.51 26.67
N TYR A 557 2.27 11.56 27.42
CA TYR A 557 3.65 11.57 27.89
C TYR A 557 4.32 10.24 27.60
N ASP A 558 5.53 10.32 27.07
CA ASP A 558 6.50 9.25 27.12
C ASP A 558 7.17 9.28 28.50
N SER A 559 6.79 8.35 29.37
CA SER A 559 7.33 8.29 30.74
C SER A 559 8.75 7.76 30.78
N SER A 560 9.21 7.04 29.75
CA SER A 560 10.58 6.57 29.64
C SER A 560 11.56 7.72 29.39
N LEU A 561 11.09 8.77 28.71
CA LEU A 561 11.87 9.98 28.40
C LEU A 561 11.49 11.21 29.25
N ASP A 562 10.44 11.12 30.06
CA ASP A 562 9.80 12.24 30.76
C ASP A 562 9.46 13.40 29.80
N TRP A 563 8.90 13.06 28.63
CA TRP A 563 8.72 13.98 27.52
C TRP A 563 7.25 14.05 27.05
N PRO A 564 6.66 15.24 26.90
CA PRO A 564 5.32 15.39 26.35
C PRO A 564 5.30 15.07 24.86
N LEU A 565 4.31 14.30 24.43
CA LEU A 565 4.12 13.93 23.03
C LEU A 565 2.99 14.71 22.37
N GLU A 566 3.22 15.07 21.11
CA GLU A 566 2.15 15.52 20.23
C GLU A 566 1.29 14.32 19.80
N PHE A 567 0.00 14.57 19.63
CA PHE A 567 -0.95 13.59 19.14
C PHE A 567 -1.94 14.24 18.17
N LYS A 568 -2.55 13.42 17.33
CA LYS A 568 -3.67 13.79 16.47
C LYS A 568 -4.97 13.42 17.15
N LEU A 569 -5.89 14.37 17.30
CA LEU A 569 -7.27 14.10 17.71
C LEU A 569 -8.07 13.62 16.49
N GLU A 570 -8.65 12.42 16.60
CA GLU A 570 -9.48 11.82 15.56
C GLU A 570 -10.95 12.25 15.70
N GLN A 571 -11.74 12.07 14.63
CA GLN A 571 -13.14 12.49 14.59
C GLN A 571 -14.03 11.83 15.63
N ASP A 572 -13.66 10.63 16.08
CA ASP A 572 -14.36 9.88 17.13
C ASP A 572 -13.85 10.20 18.55
N ASN A 573 -13.07 11.28 18.68
CA ASN A 573 -12.39 11.74 19.89
C ASN A 573 -11.31 10.81 20.44
N SER A 574 -10.87 9.80 19.68
CA SER A 574 -9.66 9.06 20.01
C SER A 574 -8.40 9.84 19.66
N ILE A 575 -7.23 9.34 20.09
CA ILE A 575 -5.96 9.97 19.78
C ILE A 575 -5.04 9.02 19.03
N THR A 576 -4.22 9.59 18.15
CA THR A 576 -3.19 8.86 17.41
C THR A 576 -1.83 9.51 17.63
N PHE A 577 -0.81 8.73 18.00
CA PHE A 577 0.56 9.21 18.20
C PHE A 577 1.61 8.09 17.98
N TRP A 578 2.89 8.47 17.88
CA TRP A 578 4.00 7.53 17.73
C TRP A 578 4.44 6.95 19.07
N ALA A 579 4.54 5.62 19.12
CA ALA A 579 5.08 4.88 20.26
C ALA A 579 6.40 4.19 19.85
N GLU A 580 7.44 4.41 20.66
CA GLU A 580 8.75 3.80 20.56
C GLU A 580 8.76 2.40 21.20
N ASN A 581 9.70 1.57 20.79
CA ASN A 581 9.84 0.22 21.32
C ASN A 581 10.32 0.22 22.77
N ASN A 582 9.67 -0.58 23.63
CA ASN A 582 9.98 -0.74 25.05
C ASN A 582 9.88 0.58 25.84
N HIS A 583 8.95 1.44 25.46
CA HIS A 583 8.64 2.67 26.17
C HIS A 583 7.31 2.55 26.93
N THR A 584 7.21 3.30 28.03
CA THR A 584 6.00 3.40 28.84
C THR A 584 5.31 4.74 28.56
N TYR A 585 4.00 4.69 28.33
CA TYR A 585 3.19 5.86 28.01
C TYR A 585 2.17 6.16 29.09
N LYS A 586 1.91 7.46 29.30
CA LYS A 586 0.81 7.97 30.12
C LYS A 586 -0.07 8.90 29.30
N VAL A 587 -1.36 8.62 29.29
CA VAL A 587 -2.37 9.46 28.65
C VAL A 587 -3.32 9.98 29.71
N TYR A 588 -3.41 11.29 29.83
CA TYR A 588 -4.35 11.99 30.70
C TYR A 588 -5.54 12.46 29.86
N PRO A 589 -6.74 11.87 30.03
CA PRO A 589 -7.94 12.26 29.29
C PRO A 589 -8.39 13.70 29.62
N ASP A 590 -9.32 14.22 28.82
CA ASP A 590 -9.78 15.61 28.92
C ASP A 590 -10.30 15.98 30.33
N GLY A 591 -9.92 17.16 30.81
CA GLY A 591 -10.30 17.71 32.11
C GLY A 591 -9.37 17.35 33.26
N ILE A 592 -8.27 16.63 32.99
CA ILE A 592 -7.39 16.05 34.02
C ILE A 592 -5.96 16.51 33.77
N LYS A 593 -5.39 17.28 34.70
CA LYS A 593 -4.01 17.77 34.60
C LYS A 593 -3.05 16.84 35.32
N GLN A 594 -1.87 16.64 34.74
CA GLN A 594 -0.70 16.18 35.48
C GLN A 594 -0.49 17.13 36.68
N ARG A 595 -0.34 16.56 37.88
CA ARG A 595 0.00 17.34 39.09
C ARG A 595 1.46 17.69 39.13
#